data_AF-A0A4Y3R2I2-F1
#
_entry.id   AF-A0A4Y3R2I2-F1
#
_cell.length_a   1.000
_cell.length_b   1.000
_cell.length_c   1.000
_cell.angle_alpha   90.00
_cell.angle_beta   90.00
_cell.angle_gamma   90.00
#
_symmetry.space_group_name_H-M   'P 1'
#
loop_
_entity.id
_entity.type
_entity.pdbx_description
1 polymer ?
#
loop_
_entity_poly.entity_id
_entity_poly.type
_entity_poly.pdbx_seq_one_letter_code
_entity_poly.pdbx_strand_id
1 'polypeptide(L)' 'MMLAELLLELLPSRVRSLRRFVWAAVLLAAVAAIAAYAAARTWGAGYGDRALWAGVAGGVVLLGYGVAFPFVRERWQRQG' A
#
# COMPACT_ATOMS: atom_id res chain seq x y z
N MET A 1 -10.85 -6.90 14.21
CA MET A 1 -10.89 -5.42 14.15
C MET A 1 -9.50 -4.77 14.16
N MET A 2 -8.48 -5.31 14.85
CA MET A 2 -7.13 -4.70 14.91
C MET A 2 -6.40 -4.45 13.58
N LEU A 3 -6.52 -5.33 12.57
CA LEU A 3 -5.72 -5.21 11.33
C LEU A 3 -6.12 -3.98 10.48
N ALA A 4 -7.41 -3.69 10.42
CA ALA A 4 -7.92 -2.56 9.64
C ALA A 4 -7.44 -1.22 10.24
N GLU A 5 -7.43 -1.12 11.58
CA GLU A 5 -6.92 0.06 12.28
C GLU A 5 -5.41 0.26 12.05
N LEU A 6 -4.62 -0.82 12.12
CA LEU A 6 -3.18 -0.77 11.78
C LEU A 6 -2.94 -0.33 10.32
N LEU A 7 -3.78 -0.77 9.38
CA LEU A 7 -3.70 -0.34 7.99
C LEU A 7 -4.07 1.15 7.81
N LEU A 8 -4.98 1.67 8.63
CA LEU A 8 -5.32 3.09 8.62
C LEU A 8 -4.15 3.97 9.12
N GLU A 9 -3.33 3.48 10.04
CA GLU A 9 -2.12 4.20 10.49
C GLU A 9 -1.05 4.32 9.39
N LEU A 10 -1.06 3.39 8.43
CA LEU A 10 -0.15 3.41 7.30
C LEU A 10 -0.58 4.40 6.22
N LEU A 11 -1.80 4.94 6.27
CA LEU A 11 -2.32 5.87 5.27
C LEU A 11 -1.35 7.05 5.03
N PRO A 12 -1.19 7.50 3.76
CA PRO A 12 -0.31 8.61 3.39
C PRO A 12 -0.46 9.85 4.28
N SER A 13 -1.70 10.17 4.68
CA SER A 13 -2.04 11.34 5.48
C SER A 13 -1.63 11.27 6.96
N ARG A 14 -1.31 10.08 7.49
CA ARG A 14 -0.95 9.86 8.89
C ARG A 14 0.56 9.83 9.12
N VAL A 15 1.34 9.65 8.05
CA VAL A 15 2.79 9.53 8.14
C VAL A 15 3.45 10.91 8.21
N ARG A 16 4.42 11.09 9.12
CA ARG A 16 5.09 12.38 9.39
C ARG A 16 6.53 12.50 8.89
N SER A 17 7.06 11.48 8.22
CA SER A 17 8.43 11.53 7.69
C SER A 17 8.56 10.74 6.39
N LEU A 18 9.49 11.18 5.53
CA LEU A 18 9.78 10.53 4.26
C LEU A 18 10.12 9.05 4.44
N ARG A 19 11.00 8.73 5.40
CA ARG A 19 11.40 7.35 5.68
C ARG A 19 10.20 6.48 6.07
N ARG A 20 9.34 6.96 6.98
CA ARG A 20 8.14 6.22 7.38
C ARG A 20 7.15 6.09 6.21
N PHE A 21 7.08 7.09 5.33
CA PHE A 21 6.18 7.08 4.19
C PHE A 21 6.57 6.00 3.19
N VAL A 22 7.86 5.90 2.88
CA VAL A 22 8.40 4.83 2.01
C VAL A 22 8.14 3.46 2.63
N TRP A 23 8.43 3.28 3.93
CA TRP A 23 8.16 2.01 4.60
C TRP A 23 6.67 1.65 4.62
N ALA A 24 5.80 2.63 4.85
CA ALA A 24 4.36 2.41 4.82
C ALA A 24 3.88 2.00 3.42
N ALA A 25 4.37 2.66 2.36
CA ALA A 25 4.07 2.29 0.97
C ALA A 25 4.48 0.84 0.67
N VAL A 26 5.70 0.45 1.05
CA VAL A 26 6.23 -0.91 0.82
C VAL A 26 5.44 -1.95 1.61
N LEU A 27 5.16 -1.71 2.89
CA LEU A 27 4.38 -2.62 3.73
C LEU A 27 2.97 -2.81 3.19
N LEU A 28 2.29 -1.72 2.84
CA LEU A 28 0.92 -1.78 2.34
C LEU A 28 0.85 -2.45 0.96
N ALA A 29 1.84 -2.20 0.10
CA ALA A 29 1.96 -2.86 -1.20
C ALA A 29 2.19 -4.38 -1.05
N ALA A 30 3.04 -4.80 -0.12
CA ALA A 30 3.27 -6.21 0.17
C ALA A 30 2.00 -6.89 0.71
N VAL A 31 1.29 -6.24 1.63
CA VAL A 31 0.01 -6.74 2.17
C VAL A 31 -1.03 -6.87 1.05
N ALA A 32 -1.15 -5.86 0.19
CA ALA A 32 -2.07 -5.89 -0.94
C ALA A 32 -1.73 -7.01 -1.95
N ALA A 33 -0.44 -7.19 -2.25
CA ALA A 33 0.02 -8.26 -3.14
C ALA A 33 -0.30 -9.66 -2.59
N ILE A 34 -0.04 -9.89 -1.29
CA ILE A 34 -0.34 -11.16 -0.62
C ILE A 34 -1.85 -11.41 -0.58
N ALA A 35 -2.64 -10.39 -0.24
CA ALA A 35 -4.10 -10.49 -0.21
C ALA A 35 -4.68 -10.82 -1.59
N ALA A 36 -4.20 -10.14 -2.65
CA ALA A 36 -4.61 -10.41 -4.02
C ALA A 36 -4.20 -11.80 -4.48
N TYR A 37 -2.98 -12.25 -4.15
CA TYR A 37 -2.52 -13.61 -4.45
C TYR A 37 -3.41 -14.68 -3.78
N ALA A 38 -3.75 -14.47 -2.51
CA ALA A 38 -4.61 -15.37 -1.74
C ALA A 38 -6.06 -15.37 -2.26
N ALA A 39 -6.61 -14.21 -2.61
CA ALA A 39 -7.94 -14.09 -3.20
C ALA A 39 -8.01 -14.72 -4.59
N ALA A 40 -7.00 -14.53 -5.44
CA ALA A 40 -6.95 -15.19 -6.75
C ALA A 40 -6.90 -16.73 -6.63
N ARG A 41 -6.33 -17.26 -5.53
CA ARG A 41 -6.40 -18.70 -5.23
C ARG A 41 -7.81 -19.18 -4.94
N THR A 42 -8.65 -18.40 -4.24
CA THR A 42 -10.02 -18.82 -3.92
C THR A 42 -10.92 -18.85 -5.16
N TRP A 43 -10.57 -18.11 -6.20
CA TRP A 43 -11.26 -18.11 -7.49
C TRP A 43 -10.72 -19.12 -8.51
N GLY A 44 -9.83 -20.02 -8.08
CA GLY A 44 -9.30 -21.08 -8.95
C GLY A 44 -8.28 -20.60 -10.00
N ALA A 45 -7.77 -19.37 -9.89
CA ALA A 45 -6.79 -18.84 -10.83
C ALA A 45 -5.49 -19.65 -10.82
N GLY A 46 -4.79 -19.74 -11.96
CA GLY A 46 -3.49 -20.41 -12.06
C GLY A 46 -2.36 -19.65 -11.35
N TYR A 47 -1.19 -20.27 -11.17
CA TYR A 47 -0.05 -19.62 -10.50
C TYR A 47 0.37 -18.31 -11.19
N GLY A 48 0.44 -18.31 -12.54
CA GLY A 48 0.78 -17.12 -13.33
C GLY A 48 -0.20 -15.97 -13.13
N ASP A 49 -1.50 -16.25 -13.16
CA ASP A 49 -2.54 -15.23 -12.94
C ASP A 49 -2.49 -14.67 -11.52
N ARG A 50 -2.26 -15.53 -10.52
CA ARG A 50 -2.13 -15.07 -9.12
C ARG A 50 -0.94 -14.13 -8.94
N ALA A 51 0.20 -14.45 -9.55
CA ALA A 51 1.39 -13.60 -9.50
C ALA A 51 1.14 -12.26 -10.21
N LEU A 52 0.44 -12.28 -11.35
CA LEU A 52 0.03 -11.07 -12.05
C LEU A 52 -0.85 -10.17 -11.17
N TRP A 53 -1.91 -10.72 -10.58
CA TRP A 53 -2.83 -9.97 -9.72
C TRP A 53 -2.14 -9.45 -8.45
N ALA A 54 -1.22 -10.21 -7.88
CA ALA A 54 -0.38 -9.75 -6.78
C ALA A 54 0.48 -8.54 -7.17
N GLY A 55 1.12 -8.60 -8.34
CA GLY A 55 1.91 -7.51 -8.89
C GLY A 55 1.07 -6.26 -9.17
N VAL A 56 -0.12 -6.43 -9.78
CA VAL A 56 -1.06 -5.33 -10.04
C VAL A 56 -1.50 -4.68 -8.74
N ALA A 57 -1.92 -5.46 -7.74
CA ALA A 57 -2.37 -4.93 -6.46
C ALA A 57 -1.26 -4.14 -5.73
N GLY A 58 -0.04 -4.69 -5.66
CA GLY A 58 1.10 -4.00 -5.08
C GLY A 58 1.46 -2.72 -5.85
N GLY A 59 1.47 -2.79 -7.18
CA GLY A 59 1.74 -1.65 -8.06
C GLY A 59 0.74 -0.51 -7.90
N VAL A 60 -0.56 -0.83 -7.83
CA VAL A 60 -1.62 0.17 -7.60
C VAL A 60 -1.43 0.91 -6.28
N VAL A 61 -1.05 0.20 -5.21
CA VAL A 61 -0.74 0.82 -3.92
C VAL A 61 0.45 1.78 -4.04
N LEU A 62 1.55 1.35 -4.66
CA LEU A 62 2.73 2.21 -4.84
C LEU A 62 2.42 3.46 -5.68
N LEU A 63 1.63 3.31 -6.75
CA LEU A 63 1.16 4.43 -7.57
C LEU A 63 0.31 5.40 -6.73
N GLY A 64 -0.60 4.89 -5.90
CA GLY A 64 -1.39 5.71 -4.98
C GLY A 64 -0.53 6.52 -4.01
N TYR A 65 0.54 5.92 -3.46
CA TYR A 65 1.51 6.66 -2.64
C TYR A 65 2.31 7.68 -3.45
N GLY A 66 2.71 7.36 -4.68
CA GLY A 66 3.37 8.31 -5.58
C GLY A 66 2.53 9.55 -5.84
N VAL A 67 1.23 9.36 -6.12
CA VAL A 67 0.27 10.46 -6.31
C VAL A 67 0.03 11.25 -5.02
N ALA A 68 -0.01 10.58 -3.86
CA ALA A 68 -0.22 11.22 -2.56
C ALA A 68 1.01 12.01 -2.06
N PHE A 69 2.21 11.66 -2.52
CA PHE A 69 3.47 12.23 -2.03
C PHE A 69 3.55 13.76 -2.05
N PRO A 70 3.25 14.49 -3.15
CA PRO A 70 3.32 15.95 -3.15
C PRO A 70 2.43 16.58 -2.08
N PHE A 71 1.19 16.10 -1.93
CA PHE A 71 0.24 16.61 -0.95
C PHE A 71 0.68 16.37 0.51
N VAL A 72 1.26 15.20 0.78
CA VAL A 72 1.76 14.86 2.11
C VAL A 72 3.04 15.64 2.42
N ARG A 73 3.93 15.82 1.43
CA ARG A 73 5.14 16.63 1.55
C ARG A 73 4.82 18.09 1.86
N GLU A 74 3.85 18.69 1.17
CA GLU A 74 3.39 20.05 1.48
C GLU A 74 2.87 20.16 2.92
N ARG A 75 2.12 19.17 3.40
CA ARG A 75 1.63 19.16 4.79
C ARG A 75 2.76 19.10 5.80
N TRP A 76 3.81 18.33 5.55
CA TRP A 76 4.98 18.29 6.43
C TRP A 76 5.66 19.66 6.52
N GLN A 77 5.77 20.36 5.39
CA GLN A 77 6.38 21.70 5.34
C GLN A 77 5.53 22.77 6.03
N ARG A 78 4.21 22.60 6.12
CA ARG A 78 3.32 23.51 6.85
C ARG A 78 3.25 23.24 8.36
N GLN A 79 3.77 22.10 8.81
CA GLN A 79 3.73 21.66 10.22
C GLN A 79 5.10 21.69 10.92
N GLY A 80 6.18 21.91 10.17
CA GLY A 80 7.53 22.13 10.69
C GLY A 80 7.85 23.61 10.72
#